data_AF-A0A4Q5HBX6-F1
#
_entry.id   AF-A0A4Q5HBX6-F1
#
_cell.length_a   1.000
_cell.length_b   1.000
_cell.length_c   1.000
_cell.angle_alpha   90.00
_cell.angle_beta   90.00
_cell.angle_gamma   90.00
#
_symmetry.space_group_name_H-M   'P 1'
#
loop_
_entity.id
_entity.type
_entity.pdbx_description
1 polymer ?
#
loop_
_entity_poly.entity_id
_entity_poly.type
_entity_poly.pdbx_seq_one_letter_code
_entity_poly.pdbx_strand_id
1 'polypeptide(L)'
;ILNGINKKLERTKFQYQYIKGKGEKWPYTVQFFFDQETLEYFDEKIKAILTSQYHDALKSCFLLNKKGIPVSRHYQYKDFFKLGTGEYYHEFTAWLYSEEDKEIKENIYRDIYIKVVGIRPEDLAVNLNP
;
A
#
# COMPACT_ATOMS: atom_id res chain seq x y z
N ILE A 1 -2.29 26.62 17.71
CA ILE A 1 -2.65 25.18 17.62
C ILE A 1 -1.77 24.45 16.60
N LEU A 2 -1.79 24.82 15.32
CA LEU A 2 -1.01 24.14 14.25
C LEU A 2 0.50 24.04 14.54
N ASN A 3 1.15 25.12 14.98
CA ASN A 3 2.56 25.07 15.41
C ASN A 3 2.81 24.11 16.58
N GLY A 4 1.84 23.94 17.48
CA GLY A 4 1.94 23.01 18.61
C GLY A 4 1.83 21.55 18.15
N ILE A 5 0.97 21.28 17.17
CA ILE A 5 0.87 19.97 16.51
C ILE A 5 2.17 19.68 15.78
N ASN A 6 2.64 20.61 14.95
CA ASN A 6 3.85 20.45 14.15
C ASN A 6 5.10 20.23 15.02
N LYS A 7 5.18 20.79 16.23
CA LYS A 7 6.27 20.50 17.18
C LYS A 7 6.29 19.06 17.67
N LYS A 8 5.13 18.40 17.79
CA LYS A 8 4.99 17.03 18.31
C LYS A 8 5.17 15.95 17.24
N LEU A 9 5.07 16.29 15.96
CA LEU A 9 5.28 15.35 14.86
C LEU A 9 6.78 15.19 14.62
N GLU A 10 7.26 13.96 14.46
CA GLU A 10 8.68 13.70 14.16
C GLU A 10 8.92 13.54 12.65
N ARG A 11 8.05 12.77 11.99
CA ARG A 11 8.23 12.39 10.58
C ARG A 11 7.39 13.19 9.59
N THR A 12 6.22 13.68 10.01
CA THR A 12 5.24 14.33 9.10
C THR A 12 5.17 15.82 9.36
N LYS A 13 6.33 16.47 9.45
CA LYS A 13 6.40 17.92 9.60
C LYS A 13 5.74 18.57 8.40
N PHE A 14 5.05 19.67 8.66
CA PHE A 14 4.35 20.39 7.61
C PHE A 14 4.59 21.89 7.70
N GLN A 15 4.57 22.54 6.55
CA GLN A 15 4.39 23.98 6.44
C GLN A 15 2.93 24.27 6.16
N TYR A 16 2.46 25.46 6.51
CA TYR A 16 1.09 25.83 6.24
C TYR A 16 0.95 27.33 6.00
N GLN A 17 -0.07 27.70 5.22
CA GLN A 17 -0.44 29.09 4.99
C GLN A 17 -1.95 29.28 5.11
N TYR A 18 -2.35 30.43 5.63
CA TYR A 18 -3.75 30.84 5.67
C TYR A 18 -4.09 31.55 4.37
N ILE A 19 -5.09 31.03 3.64
CA ILE A 19 -5.57 31.60 2.39
C ILE A 19 -6.81 32.44 2.68
N LYS A 20 -6.81 33.67 2.17
CA LYS A 20 -7.93 34.59 2.23
C LYS A 20 -8.60 34.68 0.86
N GLY A 21 -9.86 34.28 0.77
CA GLY A 21 -10.66 34.43 -0.45
C GLY A 21 -10.94 35.91 -0.77
N LYS A 22 -11.18 36.21 -2.04
CA LYS A 22 -11.50 37.58 -2.49
C LYS A 22 -12.85 38.00 -1.88
N GLY A 23 -12.84 39.05 -1.06
CA GLY A 23 -14.02 39.56 -0.35
C GLY A 23 -14.26 38.96 1.03
N GLU A 24 -13.45 38.00 1.47
CA GLU A 24 -13.57 37.45 2.83
C GLU A 24 -12.99 38.39 3.88
N LYS A 25 -13.56 38.40 5.09
CA LYS A 25 -13.04 39.20 6.21
C LYS A 25 -11.82 38.54 6.86
N TRP A 26 -11.84 37.21 6.98
CA TRP A 26 -10.82 36.40 7.64
C TRP A 26 -10.46 35.18 6.78
N PRO A 27 -9.20 34.70 6.85
CA PRO A 27 -8.78 33.51 6.12
C PRO A 27 -9.16 32.23 6.87
N TYR A 28 -10.26 31.60 6.46
CA TYR A 28 -10.71 30.33 7.07
C TYR A 28 -10.08 29.10 6.43
N THR A 29 -9.47 29.25 5.26
CA THR A 29 -8.80 28.16 4.54
C THR A 29 -7.34 28.07 4.97
N VAL A 30 -6.89 26.85 5.29
CA VAL A 30 -5.47 26.56 5.56
C VAL A 30 -4.98 25.61 4.49
N GLN A 31 -3.93 25.99 3.78
CA GLN A 31 -3.22 25.11 2.86
C GLN A 31 -1.98 24.56 3.56
N PHE A 32 -1.80 23.25 3.47
CA PHE A 32 -0.65 22.53 4.02
C PHE A 32 0.32 22.15 2.90
N PHE A 33 1.60 22.16 3.24
CA PHE A 33 2.68 21.67 2.39
C PHE A 33 3.50 20.66 3.20
N PHE A 34 3.84 19.56 2.54
CA PHE A 34 4.67 18.51 3.09
C PHE A 34 5.93 18.40 2.24
N ASP A 35 7.02 17.89 2.82
CA ASP A 35 8.19 17.54 2.02
C ASP A 35 7.87 16.37 1.08
N GLN A 36 8.71 16.22 0.05
CA GLN A 36 8.51 15.21 -0.97
C GLN A 36 8.53 13.79 -0.39
N GLU A 37 9.37 13.54 0.61
CA GLU A 37 9.45 12.26 1.32
C GLU A 37 8.12 11.89 2.00
N THR A 38 7.49 12.83 2.71
CA THR A 38 6.18 12.63 3.35
C THR A 38 5.09 12.43 2.30
N LEU A 39 5.13 13.19 1.20
CA LEU A 39 4.17 13.04 0.10
C LEU A 39 4.28 11.67 -0.57
N GLU A 40 5.50 11.17 -0.79
CA GLU A 40 5.76 9.84 -1.34
C GLU A 40 5.34 8.73 -0.37
N TYR A 41 5.59 8.90 0.93
CA TYR A 41 5.12 7.98 1.96
C TYR A 41 3.58 7.85 1.98
N PHE A 42 2.87 8.96 1.78
CA PHE A 42 1.40 8.98 1.69
C PHE A 42 0.86 8.87 0.27
N ASP A 43 1.68 8.48 -0.72
CA ASP A 43 1.18 8.24 -2.06
C ASP A 43 0.34 6.94 -2.08
N GLU A 44 -0.96 7.12 -1.78
CA GLU A 44 -1.98 6.09 -1.83
C GLU A 44 -2.03 5.42 -3.22
N LYS A 45 -1.53 6.06 -4.28
CA LYS A 45 -1.41 5.45 -5.61
C LYS A 45 -0.37 4.34 -5.61
N ILE A 46 0.82 4.58 -5.05
CA ILE A 46 1.87 3.56 -4.95
C ILE A 46 1.39 2.42 -4.06
N LYS A 47 0.77 2.74 -2.93
CA LYS A 47 0.20 1.75 -2.01
C LYS A 47 -0.90 0.91 -2.67
N ALA A 48 -1.79 1.52 -3.46
CA ALA A 48 -2.82 0.82 -4.20
C ALA A 48 -2.24 -0.11 -5.27
N ILE A 49 -1.23 0.36 -6.01
CA ILE A 49 -0.52 -0.44 -7.03
C ILE A 49 0.18 -1.64 -6.38
N LEU A 50 0.92 -1.40 -5.29
CA LEU A 50 1.62 -2.43 -4.52
C LEU A 50 0.63 -3.49 -4.03
N THR A 51 -0.44 -3.05 -3.36
CA THR A 51 -1.47 -3.93 -2.80
C THR A 51 -2.15 -4.76 -3.89
N SER A 52 -2.52 -4.13 -5.02
CA SER A 52 -3.15 -4.83 -6.14
C SER A 52 -2.22 -5.89 -6.74
N GLN A 53 -0.98 -5.52 -7.08
CA GLN A 53 -0.02 -6.46 -7.67
C GLN A 53 0.33 -7.60 -6.71
N TYR A 54 0.50 -7.28 -5.41
CA TYR A 54 0.74 -8.27 -4.37
C TYR A 54 -0.39 -9.28 -4.27
N HIS A 55 -1.65 -8.81 -4.20
CA HIS A 55 -2.79 -9.70 -4.16
C HIS A 55 -2.92 -10.57 -5.42
N ASP A 56 -2.61 -10.05 -6.61
CA ASP A 56 -2.68 -10.84 -7.84
C ASP A 56 -1.59 -11.90 -7.94
N ALA A 57 -0.37 -11.61 -7.47
CA ALA A 57 0.70 -12.59 -7.37
C ALA A 57 0.39 -13.70 -6.34
N LEU A 58 -0.20 -13.33 -5.21
CA LEU A 58 -0.64 -14.29 -4.20
C LEU A 58 -1.75 -15.21 -4.70
N LYS A 59 -2.75 -14.69 -5.41
CA LYS A 59 -3.76 -15.54 -6.07
C LYS A 59 -3.10 -16.52 -7.03
N SER A 60 -2.12 -16.03 -7.78
CA SER A 60 -1.38 -16.85 -8.76
C SER A 60 -0.60 -17.99 -8.09
N CYS A 61 0.07 -17.68 -6.97
CA CYS A 61 0.79 -18.63 -6.13
C CYS A 61 -0.16 -19.66 -5.49
N PHE A 62 -1.31 -19.20 -4.99
CA PHE A 62 -2.32 -20.07 -4.37
C PHE A 62 -2.88 -21.07 -5.38
N LEU A 63 -3.24 -20.62 -6.60
CA LEU A 63 -3.70 -21.50 -7.67
C LEU A 63 -2.66 -22.56 -8.03
N LEU A 64 -1.39 -22.17 -8.14
CA LEU A 64 -0.32 -23.10 -8.51
C LEU A 64 -0.03 -24.10 -7.39
N ASN A 65 0.23 -23.63 -6.18
CA ASN A 65 0.78 -24.45 -5.10
C ASN A 65 -0.29 -25.23 -4.34
N LYS A 66 -1.49 -24.66 -4.14
CA LYS A 66 -2.57 -25.32 -3.38
C LYS A 66 -3.58 -26.03 -4.29
N LYS A 67 -3.83 -25.52 -5.50
CA LYS A 67 -4.79 -26.10 -6.44
C LYS A 67 -4.17 -26.84 -7.62
N GLY A 68 -2.85 -26.76 -7.82
CA GLY A 68 -2.16 -27.39 -8.96
C GLY A 68 -2.52 -26.79 -10.32
N ILE A 69 -3.09 -25.58 -10.34
CA ILE A 69 -3.55 -24.90 -11.55
C ILE A 69 -2.38 -24.11 -12.14
N PRO A 70 -2.00 -24.34 -13.41
CA PRO A 70 -0.91 -23.63 -14.05
C PRO A 70 -1.27 -22.18 -14.40
N VAL A 71 -0.26 -21.29 -14.36
CA VAL A 71 -0.37 -19.84 -14.65
C VAL A 71 -1.11 -19.52 -15.95
N SER A 72 -0.96 -20.36 -16.98
CA SER A 72 -1.63 -20.18 -18.28
C SER A 72 -3.15 -20.17 -18.19
N ARG A 73 -3.75 -20.74 -17.15
CA ARG A 73 -5.21 -20.82 -16.97
C ARG A 73 -5.75 -19.80 -15.98
N HIS A 74 -4.91 -18.99 -15.34
CA HIS A 74 -5.30 -18.07 -14.26
C HIS A 74 -6.41 -17.09 -14.64
N TYR A 75 -6.47 -16.67 -15.90
CA TYR A 75 -7.54 -15.79 -16.38
C TYR A 75 -8.95 -16.39 -16.22
N GLN A 76 -9.06 -17.73 -16.28
CA GLN A 76 -10.32 -18.47 -16.14
C GLN A 76 -10.80 -18.48 -14.68
N TYR A 77 -9.89 -18.23 -13.73
CA TYR A 77 -10.15 -18.29 -12.29
C TYR A 77 -10.26 -16.90 -11.66
N LYS A 78 -10.28 -15.83 -12.46
CA LYS A 78 -10.38 -14.45 -11.94
C LYS A 78 -11.61 -14.26 -11.04
N ASP A 79 -12.75 -14.82 -11.45
CA ASP A 79 -14.01 -14.71 -10.72
C ASP A 79 -14.07 -15.61 -9.47
N PHE A 80 -13.16 -16.59 -9.35
CA PHE A 80 -13.12 -17.53 -8.23
C PHE A 80 -12.61 -16.88 -6.93
N PHE A 81 -12.01 -15.69 -7.03
CA PHE A 81 -11.59 -14.88 -5.88
C PHE A 81 -12.56 -13.73 -5.59
N LYS A 82 -13.73 -13.70 -6.24
CA LYS A 82 -14.72 -12.64 -6.02
C LYS A 82 -15.21 -12.66 -4.58
N LEU A 83 -15.17 -11.49 -3.94
CA LEU A 83 -15.59 -11.27 -2.56
C LEU A 83 -16.96 -11.94 -2.28
N GLY A 84 -16.98 -12.87 -1.32
CA GLY A 84 -18.18 -13.53 -0.80
C GLY A 84 -18.90 -14.50 -1.75
N THR A 85 -18.46 -14.64 -3.01
CA THR A 85 -19.15 -15.47 -4.02
C THR A 85 -18.22 -16.37 -4.82
N GLY A 86 -16.91 -16.07 -4.82
CA GLY A 86 -15.92 -16.88 -5.51
C GLY A 86 -15.64 -18.18 -4.77
N GLU A 87 -15.55 -19.28 -5.51
CA GLU A 87 -15.31 -20.63 -4.98
C GLU A 87 -14.08 -20.70 -4.06
N TYR A 88 -13.01 -19.97 -4.40
CA TYR A 88 -11.76 -19.98 -3.63
C TYR A 88 -11.63 -18.78 -2.68
N TYR A 89 -12.62 -17.87 -2.64
CA TYR A 89 -12.49 -16.62 -1.87
C TYR A 89 -12.20 -16.87 -0.38
N HIS A 90 -12.97 -17.74 0.27
CA HIS A 90 -12.82 -17.99 1.71
C HIS A 90 -11.53 -18.75 2.03
N GLU A 91 -11.18 -19.77 1.23
CA GLU A 91 -9.97 -20.56 1.42
C GLU A 91 -8.70 -19.72 1.16
N PHE A 92 -8.71 -18.92 0.09
CA PHE A 92 -7.64 -17.97 -0.19
C PHE A 92 -7.49 -16.94 0.93
N THR A 93 -8.59 -16.41 1.44
CA THR A 93 -8.55 -15.42 2.54
C THR A 93 -8.00 -16.04 3.82
N ALA A 94 -8.43 -17.26 4.17
CA ALA A 94 -7.90 -17.99 5.32
C ALA A 94 -6.41 -18.29 5.18
N TRP A 95 -5.99 -18.76 3.99
CA TRP A 95 -4.57 -18.96 3.69
C TRP A 95 -3.79 -17.66 3.73
N LEU A 96 -4.29 -16.57 3.14
CA LEU A 96 -3.60 -15.28 3.08
C LEU A 96 -3.20 -14.78 4.48
N TYR A 97 -4.12 -14.88 5.44
CA TYR A 97 -3.92 -14.44 6.82
C TYR A 97 -3.32 -15.50 7.74
N SER A 98 -3.02 -16.72 7.25
CA SER A 98 -2.33 -17.74 8.02
C SER A 98 -0.80 -17.59 7.90
N GLU A 99 -0.08 -18.22 8.84
CA GLU A 99 1.39 -18.31 8.79
C GLU A 99 1.89 -19.35 7.76
N GLU A 100 0.99 -20.07 7.08
CA GLU A 100 1.39 -21.01 6.02
C GLU A 100 2.10 -20.27 4.89
N ASP A 101 3.14 -20.89 4.31
CA ASP A 101 3.87 -20.35 3.15
C ASP A 101 4.39 -18.92 3.36
N LYS A 102 4.64 -18.53 4.62
CA LYS A 102 5.05 -17.17 5.00
C LYS A 102 6.26 -16.69 4.20
N GLU A 103 7.30 -17.50 4.10
CA GLU A 103 8.51 -17.17 3.34
C GLU A 103 8.19 -16.89 1.86
N ILE A 104 7.26 -17.63 1.26
CA ILE A 104 6.83 -17.42 -0.12
C ILE A 104 6.08 -16.09 -0.24
N LYS A 105 5.16 -15.81 0.68
CA LYS A 105 4.40 -14.54 0.73
C LYS A 105 5.33 -13.34 0.90
N GLU A 106 6.31 -13.44 1.80
CA GLU A 106 7.30 -12.40 2.05
C GLU A 106 8.20 -12.15 0.83
N ASN A 107 8.65 -13.21 0.15
CA ASN A 107 9.45 -13.08 -1.08
C ASN A 107 8.63 -12.43 -2.21
N ILE A 108 7.36 -12.82 -2.39
CA ILE A 108 6.47 -12.18 -3.36
C ILE A 108 6.28 -10.69 -3.03
N TYR A 109 6.13 -10.35 -1.75
CA TYR A 109 6.01 -8.95 -1.33
C TYR A 109 7.28 -8.16 -1.69
N ARG A 110 8.47 -8.68 -1.38
CA ARG A 110 9.76 -8.06 -1.70
C ARG A 110 9.93 -7.83 -3.20
N ASP A 111 9.66 -8.83 -4.01
CA ASP A 111 9.80 -8.76 -5.47
C ASP A 111 8.89 -7.67 -6.06
N ILE A 112 7.65 -7.59 -5.58
CA ILE A 112 6.68 -6.60 -6.06
C ILE A 112 7.02 -5.21 -5.54
N TYR A 113 7.48 -5.11 -4.31
CA TYR A 113 7.95 -3.85 -3.74
C TYR A 113 9.10 -3.28 -4.56
N ILE A 114 10.12 -4.09 -4.86
CA ILE A 114 11.25 -3.68 -5.72
C ILE A 114 10.75 -3.29 -7.11
N LYS A 115 9.80 -4.03 -7.68
CA LYS A 115 9.24 -3.72 -9.01
C LYS A 115 8.47 -2.39 -9.04
N VAL A 116 7.72 -2.06 -7.99
CA VAL A 116 6.86 -0.87 -7.94
C VAL A 116 7.62 0.36 -7.45
N VAL A 117 8.48 0.20 -6.45
CA VAL A 117 9.15 1.29 -5.73
C VAL A 117 10.62 1.45 -6.18
N GLY A 118 11.23 0.41 -6.76
CA GLY A 118 12.59 0.46 -7.30
C GLY A 118 13.71 0.21 -6.27
N ILE A 119 13.36 0.07 -4.98
CA ILE A 119 14.29 -0.19 -3.88
C ILE A 119 13.77 -1.34 -3.01
N ARG A 120 14.62 -1.89 -2.12
CA ARG A 120 14.17 -2.93 -1.19
C ARG A 120 13.33 -2.29 -0.07
N PRO A 121 12.28 -2.99 0.42
CA PRO A 121 11.48 -2.47 1.52
C PRO A 121 12.32 -2.26 2.80
N GLU A 122 13.38 -3.03 3.00
CA GLU A 122 14.31 -2.88 4.12
C GLU A 122 15.13 -1.58 4.03
N ASP A 123 15.51 -1.15 2.82
CA ASP A 123 16.31 0.06 2.60
C ASP A 123 15.50 1.34 2.90
N LEU A 124 14.16 1.27 2.77
CA LEU A 124 13.28 2.36 3.18
C LEU A 124 13.22 2.49 4.72
N ALA A 125 13.17 1.36 5.43
CA ALA A 125 13.13 1.34 6.90
C ALA A 125 14.43 1.85 7.54
N VAL A 126 15.57 1.66 6.87
CA VAL A 126 16.88 2.20 7.29
C VAL A 126 16.98 3.71 7.07
N ASN A 127 16.45 4.23 5.96
CA ASN A 127 16.46 5.68 5.68
C ASN A 127 15.48 6.47 6.59
N LEU A 128 14.44 5.83 7.12
CA LEU A 128 13.46 6.45 8.02
C LEU A 128 13.86 6.47 9.51
N ASN A 129 15.02 5.89 9.85
CA ASN A 129 15.61 5.91 11.18
C ASN A 129 16.98 6.64 11.14
N PRO A 130 16.99 7.98 11.13
CA PRO A 130 18.18 8.76 11.42
C PRO A 130 18.65 8.60 12.88
#